data_AF-H3H5S3-F1
#
_entry.id   AF-H3H5S3-F1
#
_cell.length_a   1.000
_cell.length_b   1.000
_cell.length_c   1.000
_cell.angle_alpha   90.00
_cell.angle_beta   90.00
_cell.angle_gamma   90.00
#
_symmetry.space_group_name_H-M   'P 1'
#
loop_
_entity.id
_entity.type
_entity.pdbx_description
1 polymer ?
#
loop_
_entity_poly.entity_id
_entity_poly.type
_entity_poly.pdbx_seq_one_letter_code
_entity_poly.pdbx_strand_id
1 'polypeptide(L)'
;MPGEIKQHALDALSSRKTDGKGLRVAIVHAKWNAEVVNSLVSAAKTELLRAGVAERDVVVADVSGAYELPYAASRLISSQKLDAVICVGTLIKGDTMHFEYICEAVSQGIMRVQLDTGVPVLFGVLTVLNEQQAKDRAGLSDKGHNHGTEWAQTAVEMARLREATLKGGCPMRPHEQLPYHSLTSCPFFTVSTWLHIATLGALGFVAASVAKKLA
;
A
#
# COMPACT_ATOMS: atom_id res chain seq x y z
N MET A 1 17.81 -14.60 -22.18
CA MET A 1 18.58 -13.85 -21.15
C MET A 1 17.76 -12.61 -20.81
N PRO A 2 17.42 -12.32 -19.55
CA PRO A 2 16.81 -11.02 -19.24
C PRO A 2 17.83 -9.94 -19.62
N GLY A 3 17.43 -8.97 -20.46
CA GLY A 3 18.32 -7.87 -20.86
C GLY A 3 18.69 -6.99 -19.66
N GLU A 4 19.77 -6.22 -19.78
CA GLU A 4 20.30 -5.33 -18.74
C GLU A 4 19.22 -4.44 -18.11
N ILE A 5 18.27 -3.95 -18.92
CA ILE A 5 17.12 -3.13 -18.49
C ILE A 5 16.28 -3.84 -17.41
N LYS A 6 16.04 -5.15 -17.57
CA LYS A 6 15.26 -5.91 -16.59
C LYS A 6 16.04 -6.06 -15.29
N GLN A 7 17.35 -6.30 -15.36
CA GLN A 7 18.18 -6.46 -14.16
C GLN A 7 18.18 -5.18 -13.32
N HIS A 8 18.31 -4.00 -13.94
CA HIS A 8 18.27 -2.73 -13.24
C HIS A 8 16.92 -2.48 -12.53
N ALA A 9 15.81 -2.89 -13.14
CA ALA A 9 14.49 -2.78 -12.51
C ALA A 9 14.36 -3.68 -11.26
N LEU A 10 14.91 -4.91 -11.31
CA LEU A 10 14.96 -5.83 -10.18
C LEU A 10 15.83 -5.28 -9.04
N ASP A 11 16.97 -4.66 -9.37
CA ASP A 11 17.88 -4.07 -8.39
C ASP A 11 17.26 -2.85 -7.69
N ALA A 12 16.48 -2.04 -8.42
CA ALA A 12 15.70 -0.94 -7.85
C ALA A 12 14.55 -1.41 -6.95
N LEU A 13 13.96 -2.58 -7.22
CA LEU A 13 12.97 -3.22 -6.33
C LEU A 13 13.63 -3.79 -5.07
N SER A 14 14.72 -4.52 -5.22
CA SER A 14 15.37 -5.23 -4.11
C SER A 14 16.11 -4.34 -3.11
N SER A 15 16.54 -3.15 -3.52
CA SER A 15 17.20 -2.16 -2.64
C SER A 15 16.23 -1.39 -1.72
N ARG A 16 14.91 -1.55 -1.89
CA ARG A 16 13.91 -0.84 -1.08
C ARG A 16 13.74 -1.48 0.29
N LYS A 17 13.86 -0.65 1.33
CA LYS A 17 13.55 -1.07 2.71
C LYS A 17 12.05 -1.04 2.94
N THR A 18 11.42 -2.21 2.94
CA THR A 18 9.99 -2.38 3.26
C THR A 18 9.77 -2.49 4.77
N ASP A 19 8.81 -1.73 5.32
CA ASP A 19 8.37 -1.86 6.71
C ASP A 19 6.92 -2.36 6.75
N GLY A 20 6.73 -3.63 7.10
CA GLY A 20 5.44 -4.30 7.21
C GLY A 20 4.81 -4.26 8.60
N LYS A 21 5.45 -3.63 9.60
CA LYS A 21 4.98 -3.68 10.99
C LYS A 21 3.59 -3.09 11.15
N GLY A 22 2.67 -3.88 11.73
CA GLY A 22 1.29 -3.46 11.98
C GLY A 22 0.41 -3.40 10.74
N LEU A 23 0.89 -3.85 9.57
CA LEU A 23 0.06 -4.07 8.41
C LEU A 23 -0.64 -5.43 8.49
N ARG A 24 -1.82 -5.52 7.89
CA ARG A 24 -2.55 -6.77 7.67
C ARG A 24 -2.74 -7.02 6.18
N VAL A 25 -2.16 -8.10 5.68
CA VAL A 25 -2.10 -8.40 4.25
C VAL A 25 -2.75 -9.75 3.97
N ALA A 26 -3.62 -9.80 2.97
CA ALA A 26 -4.20 -11.06 2.51
C ALA A 26 -3.52 -11.57 1.25
N ILE A 27 -3.34 -12.89 1.14
CA ILE A 27 -2.95 -13.60 -0.07
C ILE A 27 -4.15 -14.46 -0.48
N VAL A 28 -4.71 -14.18 -1.65
CA VAL A 28 -5.78 -14.99 -2.25
C VAL A 28 -5.19 -15.73 -3.42
N HIS A 29 -5.29 -17.05 -3.46
CA HIS A 29 -4.65 -17.82 -4.53
C HIS A 29 -5.56 -18.85 -5.20
N ALA A 30 -5.35 -19.06 -6.49
CA ALA A 30 -6.03 -20.11 -7.24
C ALA A 30 -5.45 -21.50 -6.91
N LYS A 31 -6.26 -22.56 -7.04
CA LYS A 31 -5.81 -23.96 -6.90
C LYS A 31 -5.18 -24.53 -8.17
N TRP A 32 -5.56 -24.00 -9.34
CA TRP A 32 -4.98 -24.40 -10.61
C TRP A 32 -3.47 -24.11 -10.67
N ASN A 33 -2.71 -25.02 -11.30
CA ASN A 33 -1.25 -24.93 -11.40
C ASN A 33 -0.55 -24.87 -10.02
N ALA A 34 -0.98 -25.75 -9.09
CA ALA A 34 -0.61 -25.73 -7.68
C ALA A 34 0.89 -25.70 -7.41
N GLU A 35 1.72 -26.43 -8.18
CA GLU A 35 3.19 -26.39 -8.01
C GLU A 35 3.74 -24.96 -8.13
N VAL A 36 3.35 -24.27 -9.20
CA VAL A 36 3.76 -22.89 -9.49
C VAL A 36 3.15 -21.93 -8.47
N VAL A 37 1.84 -22.04 -8.22
CA VAL A 37 1.12 -21.13 -7.32
C VAL A 37 1.63 -21.27 -5.88
N ASN A 38 1.84 -22.48 -5.38
CA ASN A 38 2.33 -22.69 -4.01
C ASN A 38 3.74 -22.13 -3.84
N SER A 39 4.61 -22.24 -4.84
CA SER A 39 5.93 -21.60 -4.82
C SER A 39 5.83 -20.07 -4.71
N LEU A 40 4.94 -19.45 -5.49
CA LEU A 40 4.70 -18.00 -5.45
C LEU A 40 4.12 -17.55 -4.11
N VAL A 41 3.11 -18.26 -3.58
CA VAL A 41 2.48 -17.98 -2.29
C VAL A 41 3.48 -18.12 -1.15
N SER A 42 4.31 -19.17 -1.17
CA SER A 42 5.34 -19.39 -0.15
C SER A 42 6.37 -18.26 -0.12
N ALA A 43 6.86 -17.83 -1.30
CA ALA A 43 7.79 -16.71 -1.41
C ALA A 43 7.14 -15.40 -0.95
N ALA A 44 5.90 -15.12 -1.36
CA ALA A 44 5.17 -13.94 -0.92
C ALA A 44 4.98 -13.92 0.61
N LYS A 45 4.55 -15.04 1.22
CA LYS A 45 4.41 -15.15 2.68
C LYS A 45 5.75 -14.93 3.37
N THR A 46 6.81 -15.58 2.91
CA THR A 46 8.17 -15.45 3.47
C THR A 46 8.64 -14.00 3.44
N GLU A 47 8.39 -13.30 2.34
CA GLU A 47 8.77 -11.92 2.18
C GLU A 47 7.97 -10.96 3.07
N LEU A 48 6.65 -11.18 3.22
CA LEU A 48 5.83 -10.39 4.15
C LEU A 48 6.35 -10.52 5.60
N LEU A 49 6.70 -11.74 6.02
CA LEU A 49 7.29 -11.98 7.34
C LEU A 49 8.67 -11.30 7.47
N ARG A 50 9.51 -11.38 6.42
CA ARG A 50 10.81 -10.70 6.37
C ARG A 50 10.67 -9.18 6.47
N ALA A 51 9.63 -8.61 5.86
CA ALA A 51 9.30 -7.19 5.95
C ALA A 51 8.74 -6.77 7.32
N GLY A 52 8.41 -7.73 8.20
CA GLY A 52 7.95 -7.45 9.57
C GLY A 52 6.42 -7.47 9.76
N VAL A 53 5.66 -7.98 8.79
CA VAL A 53 4.24 -8.32 8.99
C VAL A 53 4.15 -9.48 9.97
N ALA A 54 3.32 -9.38 11.00
CA ALA A 54 3.17 -10.47 11.97
C ALA A 54 2.43 -11.66 11.32
N GLU A 55 2.78 -12.89 11.69
CA GLU A 55 2.20 -14.08 11.06
C GLU A 55 0.67 -14.15 11.16
N ARG A 56 0.10 -13.73 12.31
CA ARG A 56 -1.36 -13.63 12.51
C ARG A 56 -2.05 -12.61 11.60
N ASP A 57 -1.29 -11.66 11.07
CA ASP A 57 -1.76 -10.58 10.20
C ASP A 57 -1.55 -10.91 8.71
N VAL A 58 -1.00 -12.08 8.40
CA VAL A 58 -0.97 -12.65 7.04
C VAL A 58 -2.16 -13.61 6.89
N VAL A 59 -3.16 -13.18 6.14
CA VAL A 59 -4.34 -14.02 5.84
C VAL A 59 -4.09 -14.77 4.53
N VAL A 60 -4.31 -16.08 4.49
CA VAL A 60 -4.21 -16.88 3.25
C VAL A 60 -5.54 -17.54 2.98
N ALA A 61 -6.05 -17.38 1.75
CA ALA A 61 -7.30 -17.98 1.31
C ALA A 61 -7.16 -18.54 -0.12
N ASP A 62 -7.75 -19.71 -0.37
CA ASP A 62 -7.75 -20.35 -1.67
C ASP A 62 -9.10 -20.21 -2.39
N VAL A 63 -9.05 -20.21 -3.73
CA VAL A 63 -10.20 -20.27 -4.62
C VAL A 63 -9.99 -21.33 -5.71
N SER A 64 -11.07 -21.72 -6.40
CA SER A 64 -11.02 -22.73 -7.45
C SER A 64 -10.05 -22.33 -8.58
N GLY A 65 -10.32 -21.25 -9.31
CA GLY A 65 -9.48 -20.77 -10.40
C GLY A 65 -9.15 -19.27 -10.29
N ALA A 66 -8.37 -18.79 -11.26
CA ALA A 66 -7.98 -17.37 -11.30
C ALA A 66 -9.19 -16.44 -11.50
N TYR A 67 -10.25 -16.93 -12.14
CA TYR A 67 -11.48 -16.18 -12.42
C TYR A 67 -12.20 -15.73 -11.14
N GLU A 68 -12.07 -16.47 -10.05
CA GLU A 68 -12.69 -16.15 -8.76
C GLU A 68 -11.86 -15.16 -7.91
N LEU A 69 -10.60 -14.88 -8.28
CA LEU A 69 -9.70 -14.02 -7.51
C LEU A 69 -10.28 -12.62 -7.22
N PRO A 70 -10.84 -11.89 -8.21
CA PRO A 70 -11.41 -10.56 -7.95
C PRO A 70 -12.54 -10.61 -6.93
N TYR A 71 -13.43 -11.60 -7.05
CA TYR A 71 -14.56 -11.76 -6.14
C TYR A 71 -14.08 -12.05 -4.72
N ALA A 72 -13.19 -13.03 -4.55
CA ALA A 72 -12.67 -13.38 -3.23
C ALA A 72 -11.90 -12.22 -2.58
N ALA A 73 -11.10 -11.47 -3.34
CA ALA A 73 -10.43 -10.27 -2.84
C ALA A 73 -11.44 -9.22 -2.35
N SER A 74 -12.48 -8.92 -3.15
CA SER A 74 -13.55 -7.99 -2.76
C SER A 74 -14.27 -8.43 -1.48
N ARG A 75 -14.58 -9.71 -1.35
CA ARG A 75 -15.24 -10.26 -0.16
C ARG A 75 -14.36 -10.16 1.08
N LEU A 76 -13.06 -10.47 0.98
CA LEU A 76 -12.13 -10.38 2.09
C LEU A 76 -11.91 -8.93 2.55
N ILE A 77 -11.79 -8.00 1.61
CA ILE A 77 -11.69 -6.56 1.93
C ILE A 77 -12.94 -6.07 2.65
N SER A 78 -14.12 -6.57 2.24
CA SER A 78 -15.40 -6.20 2.85
C SER A 78 -15.61 -6.82 4.23
N SER A 79 -15.05 -8.01 4.49
CA SER A 79 -15.30 -8.75 5.74
C SER A 79 -14.36 -8.36 6.87
N GLN A 80 -13.20 -7.79 6.58
CA GLN A 80 -12.19 -7.46 7.58
C GLN A 80 -11.29 -6.32 7.11
N LYS A 81 -10.67 -5.62 8.08
CA LYS A 81 -9.70 -4.58 7.78
C LYS A 81 -8.42 -5.21 7.20
N LEU A 82 -8.14 -4.90 5.93
CA LEU A 82 -6.91 -5.27 5.23
C LEU A 82 -6.25 -4.00 4.70
N ASP A 83 -4.91 -3.97 4.72
CA ASP A 83 -4.12 -2.87 4.19
C ASP A 83 -3.68 -3.12 2.75
N ALA A 84 -3.54 -4.39 2.35
CA ALA A 84 -3.31 -4.83 0.97
C ALA A 84 -3.80 -6.26 0.75
N VAL A 85 -4.04 -6.62 -0.52
CA VAL A 85 -4.37 -7.98 -0.97
C VAL A 85 -3.48 -8.38 -2.14
N ILE A 86 -2.94 -9.58 -2.13
CA ILE A 86 -2.16 -10.16 -3.23
C ILE A 86 -3.01 -11.26 -3.86
N CYS A 87 -3.46 -11.06 -5.11
CA CYS A 87 -4.14 -12.10 -5.88
C CYS A 87 -3.10 -12.91 -6.63
N VAL A 88 -2.95 -14.20 -6.29
CA VAL A 88 -1.96 -15.10 -6.88
C VAL A 88 -2.63 -16.13 -7.77
N GLY A 89 -2.17 -16.24 -9.01
CA GLY A 89 -2.66 -17.27 -9.92
C GLY A 89 -1.70 -17.51 -11.08
N THR A 90 -1.94 -18.59 -11.81
CA THR A 90 -1.18 -18.90 -13.03
C THR A 90 -2.16 -19.37 -14.09
N LEU A 91 -2.16 -18.68 -15.22
CA LEU A 91 -2.90 -19.01 -16.43
C LEU A 91 -1.87 -19.40 -17.50
N ILE A 92 -2.02 -20.59 -18.06
CA ILE A 92 -1.15 -21.13 -19.11
C ILE A 92 -1.99 -21.26 -20.38
N LYS A 93 -1.48 -20.76 -21.50
CA LYS A 93 -2.15 -20.85 -22.79
C LYS A 93 -2.41 -22.31 -23.17
N GLY A 94 -3.68 -22.64 -23.38
CA GLY A 94 -4.13 -23.90 -23.97
C GLY A 94 -4.62 -23.70 -25.41
N ASP A 95 -5.41 -24.66 -25.89
CA ASP A 95 -5.83 -24.73 -27.31
C ASP A 95 -6.95 -23.76 -27.69
N THR A 96 -7.65 -23.18 -26.71
CA THR A 96 -8.84 -22.36 -26.95
C THR A 96 -8.66 -20.92 -26.51
N MET A 97 -9.59 -20.06 -26.93
CA MET A 97 -9.66 -18.65 -26.50
C MET A 97 -9.97 -18.47 -25.00
N HIS A 98 -10.30 -19.54 -24.28
CA HIS A 98 -10.59 -19.52 -22.85
C HIS A 98 -9.50 -18.79 -22.04
N PHE A 99 -8.22 -19.01 -22.39
CA PHE A 99 -7.10 -18.32 -21.78
C PHE A 99 -7.20 -16.80 -21.91
N GLU A 100 -7.46 -16.27 -23.12
CA GLU A 100 -7.47 -14.82 -23.34
C GLU A 100 -8.62 -14.15 -22.58
N TYR A 101 -9.81 -14.75 -22.64
CA TYR A 101 -11.00 -14.20 -21.96
C TYR A 101 -10.84 -14.21 -20.43
N ILE A 102 -10.26 -15.26 -19.86
CA ILE A 102 -10.00 -15.28 -18.41
C ILE A 102 -8.91 -14.28 -18.04
N CYS A 103 -7.80 -14.21 -18.79
CA CYS A 103 -6.74 -13.25 -18.54
C CYS A 103 -7.29 -11.82 -18.51
N GLU A 104 -8.06 -11.43 -19.52
CA GLU A 104 -8.66 -10.09 -19.60
C GLU A 104 -9.63 -9.83 -18.44
N ALA A 105 -10.57 -10.74 -18.19
CA ALA A 105 -11.58 -10.56 -17.14
C ALA A 105 -10.95 -10.47 -15.74
N VAL A 106 -9.93 -11.29 -15.46
CA VAL A 106 -9.23 -11.29 -14.16
C VAL A 106 -8.41 -10.03 -13.98
N SER A 107 -7.67 -9.59 -15.00
CA SER A 107 -6.90 -8.34 -14.97
C SER A 107 -7.80 -7.13 -14.72
N GLN A 108 -8.90 -7.02 -15.46
CA GLN A 108 -9.86 -5.92 -15.28
C GLN A 108 -10.58 -6.01 -13.92
N GLY A 109 -10.97 -7.21 -13.49
CA GLY A 109 -11.64 -7.44 -12.22
C GLY A 109 -10.76 -7.04 -11.02
N ILE A 110 -9.50 -7.48 -10.99
CA ILE A 110 -8.56 -7.12 -9.91
C ILE A 110 -8.35 -5.60 -9.87
N MET A 111 -8.13 -4.97 -11.04
CA MET A 111 -8.00 -3.52 -11.14
C MET A 111 -9.24 -2.80 -10.59
N ARG A 112 -10.44 -3.27 -10.96
CA ARG A 112 -11.69 -2.68 -10.51
C ARG A 112 -11.86 -2.76 -9.00
N VAL A 113 -11.58 -3.92 -8.41
CA VAL A 113 -11.65 -4.11 -6.94
C VAL A 113 -10.69 -3.16 -6.22
N GLN A 114 -9.47 -2.99 -6.74
CA GLN A 114 -8.52 -2.05 -6.17
C GLN A 114 -9.06 -0.62 -6.14
N LEU A 115 -9.62 -0.14 -7.26
CA LEU A 115 -10.12 1.23 -7.39
C LEU A 115 -11.41 1.44 -6.57
N ASP A 116 -12.32 0.47 -6.58
CA ASP A 116 -13.62 0.59 -5.89
C ASP A 116 -13.48 0.53 -4.37
N THR A 117 -12.60 -0.33 -3.86
CA THR A 117 -12.40 -0.48 -2.42
C THR A 117 -11.39 0.52 -1.84
N GLY A 118 -10.55 1.11 -2.70
CA GLY A 118 -9.42 1.93 -2.29
C GLY A 118 -8.34 1.16 -1.53
N VAL A 119 -8.40 -0.18 -1.47
CA VAL A 119 -7.35 -1.05 -0.90
C VAL A 119 -6.48 -1.58 -2.06
N PRO A 120 -5.14 -1.48 -1.99
CA PRO A 120 -4.25 -2.06 -2.98
C PRO A 120 -4.53 -3.55 -3.20
N VAL A 121 -4.77 -3.94 -4.45
CA VAL A 121 -4.93 -5.34 -4.85
C VAL A 121 -3.91 -5.65 -5.94
N LEU A 122 -2.90 -6.43 -5.57
CA LEU A 122 -1.76 -6.70 -6.41
C LEU A 122 -2.09 -7.80 -7.40
N PHE A 123 -1.73 -7.55 -8.65
CA PHE A 123 -1.91 -8.47 -9.77
C PHE A 123 -0.77 -9.49 -9.81
N GLY A 124 -0.86 -10.51 -8.96
CA GLY A 124 0.06 -11.66 -8.93
C GLY A 124 -0.38 -12.82 -9.82
N VAL A 125 -0.96 -12.52 -10.99
CA VAL A 125 -1.43 -13.55 -11.93
C VAL A 125 -0.45 -13.70 -13.09
N LEU A 126 0.21 -14.85 -13.18
CA LEU A 126 1.09 -15.16 -14.31
C LEU A 126 0.25 -15.54 -15.53
N THR A 127 0.34 -14.77 -16.61
CA THR A 127 -0.26 -15.08 -17.91
C THR A 127 0.83 -15.53 -18.87
N VAL A 128 1.04 -16.84 -19.00
CA VAL A 128 2.18 -17.42 -19.72
C VAL A 128 1.75 -18.32 -20.87
N LEU A 129 2.67 -18.53 -21.82
CA LEU A 129 2.42 -19.33 -23.01
C LEU A 129 2.74 -20.82 -22.81
N ASN A 130 3.57 -21.15 -21.81
CA ASN A 130 3.95 -22.54 -21.52
C ASN A 130 4.37 -22.70 -20.05
N GLU A 131 4.46 -23.96 -19.62
CA GLU A 131 4.82 -24.32 -18.24
C GLU A 131 6.23 -23.88 -17.85
N GLN A 132 7.19 -23.90 -18.78
CA GLN A 132 8.56 -23.48 -18.48
C GLN A 132 8.61 -22.01 -18.08
N GLN A 133 7.86 -21.15 -18.78
CA GLN A 133 7.71 -19.76 -18.39
C GLN A 133 7.11 -19.66 -16.97
N ALA A 134 6.08 -20.42 -16.64
CA ALA A 134 5.51 -20.43 -15.30
C ALA A 134 6.57 -20.76 -14.23
N LYS A 135 7.33 -21.83 -14.44
CA LYS A 135 8.40 -22.28 -13.53
C LYS A 135 9.49 -21.23 -13.37
N ASP A 136 9.92 -20.59 -14.46
CA ASP A 136 10.92 -19.52 -14.43
C ASP A 136 10.46 -18.31 -13.60
N ARG A 137 9.17 -17.95 -13.65
CA ARG A 137 8.63 -16.80 -12.89
C ARG A 137 8.26 -17.16 -11.46
N ALA A 138 8.16 -18.44 -11.13
CA ALA A 138 7.96 -18.95 -9.78
C ALA A 138 9.26 -19.40 -9.09
N GLY A 139 10.44 -19.12 -9.69
CA GLY A 139 11.73 -19.52 -9.14
C GLY A 139 11.93 -21.03 -9.02
N LEU A 140 11.23 -21.81 -9.84
CA LEU A 140 11.31 -23.28 -9.87
C LEU A 140 12.33 -23.80 -10.90
N SER A 141 13.05 -22.90 -11.58
CA SER A 141 14.16 -23.22 -12.47
C SER A 141 15.44 -22.57 -11.98
N ASP A 142 16.60 -23.12 -12.35
CA ASP A 142 17.93 -22.65 -11.89
C ASP A 142 18.22 -21.17 -12.20
N LYS A 143 17.53 -20.60 -13.20
CA LYS A 143 17.66 -19.20 -13.62
C LYS A 143 16.39 -18.38 -13.33
N GLY A 144 15.46 -18.97 -12.60
CA GLY A 144 14.16 -18.38 -12.31
C GLY A 144 14.24 -17.35 -11.19
N HIS A 145 13.40 -16.32 -11.29
CA HIS A 145 13.17 -15.35 -10.22
C HIS A 145 11.75 -15.51 -9.73
N ASN A 146 11.55 -15.70 -8.43
CA ASN A 146 10.21 -15.87 -7.86
C ASN A 146 9.55 -14.51 -7.66
N HIS A 147 8.56 -14.20 -8.52
CA HIS A 147 7.87 -12.91 -8.51
C HIS A 147 6.96 -12.75 -7.27
N GLY A 148 6.66 -13.83 -6.54
CA GLY A 148 5.93 -13.76 -5.27
C GLY A 148 6.61 -12.82 -4.26
N THR A 149 7.94 -12.79 -4.24
CA THR A 149 8.73 -11.87 -3.41
C THR A 149 8.46 -10.41 -3.79
N GLU A 150 8.49 -10.08 -5.09
CA GLU A 150 8.26 -8.71 -5.56
C GLU A 150 6.83 -8.24 -5.31
N TRP A 151 5.86 -9.15 -5.43
CA TRP A 151 4.46 -8.85 -5.15
C TRP A 151 4.24 -8.54 -3.67
N ALA A 152 4.90 -9.27 -2.77
CA ALA A 152 4.86 -8.98 -1.34
C ALA A 152 5.52 -7.64 -0.98
N GLN A 153 6.68 -7.33 -1.58
CA GLN A 153 7.34 -6.03 -1.40
C GLN A 153 6.45 -4.88 -1.86
N THR A 154 5.87 -5.04 -3.05
CA THR A 154 4.94 -4.06 -3.63
C THR A 154 3.69 -3.92 -2.77
N ALA A 155 3.19 -5.00 -2.18
CA ALA A 155 2.04 -4.95 -1.28
C ALA A 155 2.29 -4.11 -0.04
N VAL A 156 3.47 -4.26 0.58
CA VAL A 156 3.87 -3.43 1.73
C VAL A 156 4.03 -1.97 1.31
N GLU A 157 4.67 -1.71 0.17
CA GLU A 157 4.85 -0.35 -0.36
C GLU A 157 3.51 0.36 -0.60
N MET A 158 2.60 -0.30 -1.30
CA MET A 158 1.29 0.26 -1.63
C MET A 158 0.40 0.43 -0.39
N ALA A 159 0.49 -0.48 0.59
CA ALA A 159 -0.17 -0.33 1.88
C ALA A 159 0.32 0.90 2.63
N ARG A 160 1.64 1.18 2.63
CA ARG A 160 2.20 2.38 3.24
C ARG A 160 1.82 3.66 2.52
N LEU A 161 1.82 3.64 1.19
CA LEU A 161 1.33 4.76 0.39
C LEU A 161 -0.13 5.09 0.74
N ARG A 162 -0.97 4.06 0.85
CA ARG A 162 -2.36 4.21 1.27
C ARG A 162 -2.47 4.76 2.69
N GLU A 163 -1.70 4.23 3.63
CA GLU A 163 -1.70 4.72 5.02
C GLU A 163 -1.33 6.21 5.09
N ALA A 164 -0.29 6.62 4.38
CA ALA A 164 0.18 8.00 4.35
C ALA A 164 -0.89 8.95 3.77
N THR A 165 -1.53 8.55 2.67
CA THR A 165 -2.55 9.37 1.99
C THR A 165 -3.85 9.46 2.80
N LEU A 166 -4.27 8.40 3.49
CA LEU A 166 -5.46 8.43 4.36
C LEU A 166 -5.31 9.35 5.59
N LYS A 167 -4.08 9.54 6.09
CA LYS A 167 -3.80 10.47 7.20
C LYS A 167 -3.73 11.94 6.76
N GLY A 168 -4.06 12.25 5.50
CA GLY A 168 -3.93 13.60 4.92
C GLY A 168 -2.49 13.98 4.59
N GLY A 169 -1.55 13.04 4.68
CA GLY A 169 -0.17 13.25 4.24
C GLY A 169 -0.10 13.27 2.72
N CYS A 170 0.63 14.24 2.16
CA CYS A 170 1.05 14.17 0.76
C CYS A 170 2.40 13.45 0.73
N PRO A 171 2.47 12.16 0.32
CA PRO A 171 3.73 11.39 0.31
C PRO A 171 4.77 11.97 -0.66
N MET A 172 4.34 12.80 -1.61
CA MET A 172 5.17 13.50 -2.59
C MET A 172 5.63 14.89 -2.13
N ARG A 173 5.09 15.41 -1.02
CA ARG A 173 5.65 16.61 -0.40
C ARG A 173 6.90 16.16 0.34
N PRO A 174 8.10 16.67 0.02
CA PRO A 174 9.25 16.48 0.90
C PRO A 174 8.83 16.78 2.33
N HIS A 175 9.34 16.04 3.30
CA HIS A 175 9.13 16.39 4.71
C HIS A 175 9.86 17.72 4.96
N GLU A 176 9.32 18.83 4.47
CA GLU A 176 9.69 20.15 4.92
C GLU A 176 9.40 20.10 6.42
N GLN A 177 10.47 20.06 7.22
CA GLN A 177 10.41 20.67 8.53
C GLN A 177 10.05 22.13 8.27
N LEU A 178 8.75 22.42 8.14
CA LEU A 178 8.27 23.78 7.96
C LEU A 178 8.78 24.58 9.16
N PRO A 179 9.70 25.54 9.00
CA PRO A 179 10.19 26.31 10.13
C PRO A 179 9.14 27.33 10.64
N TYR A 180 7.98 27.43 9.98
CA TYR A 180 7.12 28.61 10.05
C TYR A 180 5.63 28.35 10.32
N HIS A 181 5.24 27.18 10.84
CA HIS A 181 3.86 26.97 11.32
C HIS A 181 3.75 26.77 12.83
N SER A 182 4.58 27.49 13.58
CA SER A 182 4.13 27.97 14.88
C SER A 182 3.41 29.30 14.66
N LEU A 183 2.08 29.32 14.73
CA LEU A 183 1.31 30.57 14.66
C LEU A 183 1.70 31.59 15.77
N THR A 184 2.51 31.16 16.74
CA THR A 184 3.07 32.01 17.80
C THR A 184 4.31 32.81 17.40
N SER A 185 4.98 32.50 16.28
CA SER A 185 6.19 33.21 15.84
C SER A 185 5.94 34.29 14.77
N CYS A 186 4.68 34.53 14.39
CA CYS A 186 4.31 35.63 13.50
C CYS A 186 4.45 36.99 14.24
N PRO A 187 5.35 37.90 13.81
CA PRO A 187 5.49 39.22 14.44
C PRO A 187 4.23 40.08 14.31
N PHE A 188 3.30 39.74 13.40
CA PHE A 188 1.99 40.41 13.30
C PHE A 188 1.04 40.09 14.46
N PHE A 189 1.14 38.90 15.09
CA PHE A 189 0.26 38.53 16.20
C PHE A 189 0.78 39.01 17.57
N THR A 190 2.10 39.10 17.76
CA THR A 190 2.67 39.60 19.01
C THR A 190 2.34 41.08 19.20
N VAL A 191 2.49 41.92 18.16
CA VAL A 191 2.18 43.36 18.29
C VAL A 191 0.70 43.60 18.58
N SER A 192 -0.23 42.87 17.97
CA SER A 192 -1.67 43.02 18.22
C SER A 192 -2.07 42.69 19.66
N THR A 193 -1.46 41.65 20.24
CA THR A 193 -1.77 41.19 21.60
C THR A 193 -1.23 42.16 22.65
N TRP A 194 -0.02 42.69 22.45
CA TRP A 194 0.54 43.74 23.30
C TRP A 194 -0.22 45.07 23.18
N LEU A 195 -0.69 45.44 21.98
CA LEU A 195 -1.49 46.65 21.78
C LEU A 195 -2.84 46.56 22.51
N HIS A 196 -3.51 45.40 22.45
CA HIS A 196 -4.79 45.18 23.12
C HIS A 196 -4.65 45.18 24.65
N ILE A 197 -3.61 44.54 25.19
CA ILE A 197 -3.31 44.54 26.63
C ILE A 197 -2.98 45.96 27.12
N ALA A 198 -2.20 46.73 26.35
CA ALA A 198 -1.87 48.12 26.70
C ALA A 198 -3.12 49.03 26.71
N THR A 199 -4.03 48.90 25.74
CA THR A 199 -5.29 49.66 25.73
C THR A 199 -6.23 49.28 26.88
N LEU A 200 -6.34 48.00 27.22
CA LEU A 200 -7.17 47.55 28.35
C LEU A 200 -6.58 47.99 29.70
N GLY A 201 -5.26 47.98 29.85
CA GLY A 201 -4.57 48.49 31.04
C GLY A 201 -4.76 49.99 31.24
N ALA A 202 -4.64 50.79 30.19
CA ALA A 202 -4.83 52.25 30.26
C ALA A 202 -6.29 52.63 30.60
N LEU A 203 -7.27 51.96 30.01
CA LEU A 203 -8.70 52.17 30.34
C LEU A 203 -9.03 51.78 31.78
N GLY A 204 -8.46 50.68 32.29
CA GLY A 204 -8.63 50.25 33.68
C GLY A 204 -8.07 51.25 34.70
N PHE A 205 -6.90 51.84 34.44
CA PHE A 205 -6.31 52.85 35.31
C PHE A 205 -7.09 54.18 35.31
N VAL A 206 -7.64 54.59 34.17
CA VAL A 206 -8.48 55.80 34.09
C VAL A 206 -9.80 55.59 34.84
N ALA A 207 -10.44 54.43 34.71
CA ALA A 207 -11.68 54.12 35.44
C ALA A 207 -11.47 54.10 36.96
N ALA A 208 -10.36 53.53 37.45
CA ALA A 208 -10.03 53.50 38.88
C ALA A 208 -9.70 54.89 39.44
N SER A 209 -9.05 55.75 38.64
CA SER A 209 -8.72 57.14 39.00
C SER A 209 -9.98 58.01 39.13
N VAL A 210 -10.93 57.86 38.19
CA VAL A 210 -12.19 58.62 38.21
C VAL A 210 -13.09 58.19 39.38
N ALA A 211 -13.17 56.90 39.68
CA ALA A 211 -13.93 56.39 40.82
C ALA A 211 -13.42 56.92 42.18
N LYS A 212 -12.11 57.16 42.30
CA LYS A 212 -11.48 57.68 43.53
C LYS A 212 -11.68 59.19 43.74
N LYS A 213 -12.14 59.91 42.71
CA LYS A 213 -12.41 61.36 42.74
C LYS A 213 -13.89 61.72 42.96
N LEU A 214 -14.76 60.71 42.90
CA LEU A 214 -16.22 60.83 43.05
C LEU A 214 -16.75 60.23 44.37
N ALA A 215 -15.85 59.79 45.25
CA ALA A 215 -16.11 59.41 46.64
C ALA A 215 -15.45 60.43 47.57
#